data_AF-A0A359E237-F1
#
_entry.id   AF-A0A359E237-F1
#
_cell.length_a   1.000
_cell.length_b   1.000
_cell.length_c   1.000
_cell.angle_alpha   90.00
_cell.angle_beta   90.00
_cell.angle_gamma   90.00
#
_symmetry.space_group_name_H-M   'P 1'
#
loop_
_entity.id
_entity.type
_entity.pdbx_description
1 polymer ?
#
loop_
_entity_poly.entity_id
_entity_poly.type
_entity_poly.pdbx_seq_one_letter_code
_entity_poly.pdbx_strand_id
1 'polypeptide(L)' 'MKLLQTLTLKSTYEEVERIEQLLNTLQEDLGFNDEFYARLMLSVSEAATNGILHGNKLDESKTVEVSAYK' A
#
# COMPACT_ATOMS: atom_id res chain seq x y z
N MET A 1 7.58 9.31 15.76
CA MET A 1 6.84 8.84 14.56
C MET A 1 5.42 8.54 14.99
N LYS A 2 4.45 9.25 14.42
CA LYS A 2 3.00 9.06 14.63
C LYS A 2 2.45 8.23 13.48
N LEU A 3 1.73 7.16 13.78
CA LEU A 3 1.00 6.39 12.75
C LEU A 3 -0.14 7.25 12.19
N LEU A 4 -0.23 7.35 10.87
CA LEU A 4 -1.30 8.06 10.16
C LEU A 4 -2.41 7.10 9.72
N GLN A 5 -2.03 6.03 9.01
CA GLN A 5 -2.94 5.08 8.38
C GLN A 5 -2.28 3.70 8.29
N THR A 6 -3.10 2.66 8.33
CA THR A 6 -2.68 1.27 8.09
C THR A 6 -3.68 0.60 7.14
N LEU A 7 -3.15 -0.10 6.15
CA LEU A 7 -3.90 -0.92 5.21
C LEU A 7 -3.43 -2.36 5.31
N THR A 8 -4.37 -3.27 5.58
CA THR A 8 -4.11 -4.71 5.55
C THR A 8 -4.71 -5.30 4.28
N LEU A 9 -3.86 -5.94 3.50
CA LEU A 9 -4.18 -6.60 2.24
C LEU A 9 -4.21 -8.12 2.46
N LYS A 10 -5.24 -8.79 1.96
CA LYS A 10 -5.15 -10.25 1.80
C LYS A 10 -4.12 -10.57 0.73
N SER A 11 -3.55 -11.77 0.77
CA SER A 11 -2.54 -12.20 -0.21
C SER A 11 -3.15 -12.60 -1.56
N THR A 12 -3.90 -11.68 -2.19
CA THR A 12 -4.47 -11.82 -3.54
C THR A 12 -4.10 -10.60 -4.40
N TYR A 13 -4.16 -10.72 -5.72
CA TYR A 13 -3.74 -9.63 -6.61
C TYR A 13 -4.68 -8.43 -6.56
N GLU A 14 -5.98 -8.68 -6.44
CA GLU A 14 -7.04 -7.68 -6.45
C GLU A 14 -6.90 -6.71 -5.26
N GLU A 15 -6.32 -7.17 -4.16
CA GLU A 15 -6.13 -6.35 -2.97
C GLU A 15 -5.09 -5.24 -3.20
N VAL A 16 -4.18 -5.37 -4.16
CA VAL A 16 -3.18 -4.34 -4.49
C VAL A 16 -3.86 -3.04 -4.94
N GLU A 17 -5.04 -3.11 -5.55
CA GLU A 17 -5.81 -1.92 -5.98
C GLU A 17 -6.21 -1.02 -4.80
N ARG A 18 -6.33 -1.58 -3.59
CA ARG A 18 -6.68 -0.82 -2.38
C ARG A 18 -5.57 0.15 -1.93
N ILE A 19 -4.36 0.02 -2.47
CA ILE A 19 -3.26 0.97 -2.23
C ILE A 19 -3.62 2.36 -2.75
N GLU A 20 -4.34 2.45 -3.87
CA GLU A 20 -4.79 3.72 -4.42
C GLU A 20 -5.64 4.50 -3.41
N GLN A 21 -6.54 3.81 -2.72
CA GLN A 21 -7.40 4.41 -1.68
C GLN A 21 -6.57 4.97 -0.52
N LEU A 22 -5.56 4.23 -0.06
CA LEU A 22 -4.64 4.69 0.99
C LEU A 22 -3.87 5.94 0.55
N LEU A 23 -3.32 5.94 -0.66
CA LEU A 23 -2.52 7.06 -1.16
C LEU A 23 -3.36 8.29 -1.43
N ASN A 24 -4.60 8.14 -1.93
CA ASN A 24 -5.55 9.24 -2.10
C ASN A 24 -5.83 9.94 -0.77
N THR A 25 -6.13 9.18 0.29
CA THR A 25 -6.32 9.77 1.64
C THR A 25 -5.08 10.50 2.12
N LEU A 26 -3.89 9.90 1.95
CA LEU A 26 -2.64 10.55 2.36
C LEU A 26 -2.33 11.80 1.54
N GLN A 27 -2.68 11.83 0.25
CA GLN A 27 -2.49 13.01 -0.60
C GLN A 27 -3.38 14.16 -0.14
N GLU A 28 -4.66 13.88 0.16
CA GLU A 28 -5.59 14.86 0.72
C GLU A 28 -5.11 15.40 2.08
N ASP A 29 -4.64 14.52 2.97
CA ASP A 29 -4.22 14.89 4.33
C ASP A 29 -2.88 15.65 4.38
N LEU A 30 -1.96 15.35 3.45
CA LEU A 30 -0.58 15.86 3.47
C LEU A 30 -0.29 16.87 2.37
N GLY A 31 -1.14 16.97 1.36
CA GLY A 31 -1.05 17.96 0.28
C GLY A 31 0.17 17.78 -0.64
N PHE A 32 0.63 16.55 -0.84
CA PHE A 32 1.75 16.29 -1.77
C PHE A 32 1.27 16.25 -3.23
N ASN A 33 2.20 16.49 -4.17
CA ASN A 33 1.89 16.63 -5.59
C ASN A 33 1.76 15.28 -6.32
N ASP A 34 1.21 15.33 -7.54
CA ASP A 34 0.93 14.14 -8.38
C ASP A 34 2.20 13.39 -8.78
N GLU A 35 3.33 14.08 -8.91
CA GLU A 35 4.62 13.44 -9.19
C GLU A 35 5.05 12.54 -8.02
N PHE A 36 4.90 13.02 -6.79
CA PHE A 36 5.19 12.23 -5.60
C PHE A 36 4.17 11.10 -5.41
N TYR A 37 2.88 11.37 -5.67
CA TYR A 37 1.84 10.36 -5.68
C TYR A 37 2.19 9.21 -6.63
N ALA A 38 2.55 9.51 -7.88
CA ALA A 38 2.88 8.49 -8.88
C ALA A 38 4.07 7.61 -8.45
N ARG A 39 5.10 8.21 -7.84
CA ARG A 39 6.26 7.48 -7.30
C ARG A 39 5.86 6.58 -6.12
N LEU A 40 4.99 7.05 -5.23
CA LEU A 40 4.46 6.25 -4.14
C LEU A 40 3.62 5.08 -4.68
N MET A 41 2.73 5.34 -5.64
CA MET A 41 1.87 4.31 -6.22
C MET A 41 2.71 3.18 -6.85
N LEU A 42 3.72 3.52 -7.64
CA LEU A 42 4.63 2.54 -8.22
C LEU A 42 5.38 1.74 -7.13
N SER A 43 6.07 2.44 -6.23
CA SER A 43 6.92 1.77 -5.24
C SER A 43 6.14 0.92 -4.22
N VAL A 44 5.00 1.43 -3.72
CA VAL A 44 4.19 0.71 -2.73
C VAL A 44 3.45 -0.47 -3.37
N SER A 45 2.96 -0.34 -4.61
CA SER A 45 2.32 -1.46 -5.33
C SER A 45 3.31 -2.57 -5.68
N GLU A 46 4.54 -2.24 -6.09
CA GLU A 46 5.61 -3.22 -6.30
C GLU A 46 5.98 -3.94 -4.99
N ALA A 47 6.13 -3.20 -3.89
CA ALA A 47 6.44 -3.77 -2.58
C ALA A 47 5.30 -4.68 -2.07
N ALA A 48 4.05 -4.25 -2.20
CA ALA A 48 2.88 -5.05 -1.82
C ALA A 48 2.77 -6.31 -2.69
N THR A 49 2.97 -6.20 -4.01
CA THR A 49 2.99 -7.34 -4.93
C THR A 49 4.11 -8.32 -4.56
N ASN A 50 5.30 -7.82 -4.21
CA ASN A 50 6.39 -8.66 -3.72
C ASN A 50 6.01 -9.41 -2.44
N GLY A 51 5.35 -8.73 -1.49
CA GLY A 51 4.83 -9.36 -0.27
C GLY A 51 3.79 -10.44 -0.55
N ILE A 52 2.82 -10.15 -1.43
CA ILE A 52 1.70 -11.03 -1.76
C ILE A 52 2.16 -12.25 -2.58
N LEU A 53 2.83 -12.01 -3.71
CA LEU A 53 3.21 -13.05 -4.66
C LEU A 53 4.51 -13.75 -4.26
N HIS A 54 5.57 -13.00 -3.97
CA HIS A 54 6.88 -13.59 -3.76
C HIS A 54 7.11 -14.00 -2.30
N GLY A 55 6.62 -13.22 -1.33
CA GLY A 55 6.70 -13.52 0.09
C GLY A 55 5.67 -14.59 0.50
N ASN A 56 4.40 -14.23 0.42
CA ASN A 56 3.28 -15.05 0.90
C ASN A 56 2.89 -16.18 -0.06
N LYS A 57 3.36 -16.16 -1.32
CA LYS A 57 3.06 -17.19 -2.34
C LYS A 57 1.55 -17.32 -2.63
N LEU A 58 0.82 -16.21 -2.57
CA LEU A 58 -0.64 -16.16 -2.74
C LEU A 58 -1.41 -17.01 -1.71
N ASP A 59 -0.81 -17.25 -0.53
CA ASP A 59 -1.50 -17.91 0.59
C ASP A 59 -2.48 -16.94 1.24
N GLU A 60 -3.78 -17.11 0.94
CA GLU A 60 -4.86 -16.26 1.45
C GLU A 60 -4.97 -16.22 2.98
N SER A 61 -4.36 -17.16 3.70
CA SER A 61 -4.30 -17.13 5.17
C SER A 61 -3.32 -16.07 5.70
N LYS A 62 -2.45 -15.53 4.84
CA LYS A 62 -1.47 -14.49 5.15
C LYS A 62 -1.89 -13.14 4.62
N THR A 63 -1.34 -12.10 5.24
CA THR A 63 -1.61 -10.71 4.88
C THR A 63 -0.33 -9.93 4.64
N VAL A 64 -0.45 -8.82 3.93
CA VAL A 64 0.58 -7.78 3.84
C VAL A 64 0.03 -6.53 4.52
N GLU A 65 0.83 -5.91 5.39
CA GLU A 65 0.47 -4.64 6.05
C GLU A 65 1.30 -3.50 5.46
N VAL A 66 0.60 -2.41 5.08
CA VAL A 66 1.20 -1.14 4.67
C VAL A 66 0.84 -0.09 5.71
N SER A 67 1.85 0.54 6.30
CA SER A 67 1.66 1.51 7.39
C SER A 67 2.39 2.82 7.08
N ALA A 68 1.68 3.93 7.17
CA ALA A 68 2.19 5.28 6.89
C ALA A 68 2.42 6.07 8.19
N TYR A 69 3.56 6.74 8.30
CA TYR A 69 3.98 7.45 9.52
C TYR A 69 4.36 8.91 9.22
N LYS A 70 4.21 9.78 10.23
CA LYS A 70 4.63 11.19 10.24
C LYS A 70 5.57 11.51 11.40
#